data_AF-A0A7V4U035-F1
#
_entry.id   AF-A0A7V4U035-F1
#
_cell.length_a   1.000
_cell.length_b   1.000
_cell.length_c   1.000
_cell.angle_alpha   90.00
_cell.angle_beta   90.00
_cell.angle_gamma   90.00
#
_symmetry.space_group_name_H-M   'P 1'
#
loop_
_entity.id
_entity.type
_entity.pdbx_description
1 polymer ?
#
loop_
_entity_poly.entity_id
_entity_poly.type
_entity_poly.pdbx_seq_one_letter_code
_entity_poly.pdbx_strand_id
1 'polypeptide(L)'
;MDIGKTNLQMLKPAQKNSPERKQEIDKEELRLRQTSKDMESIFLGIMIKAMEKTIPRSKESQGNNLVNMFFSTVMGKEMAGKGGIGLADLIYESLKAKEGDVQLPDSFPVQYDVLSKINSLRSDDE
;
A
#
# COMPACT_ATOMS: atom_id res chain seq x y z
N MET A 1 19.79 -24.21 -60.91
CA MET A 1 18.37 -24.58 -60.79
C MET A 1 18.16 -25.15 -59.40
N ASP A 2 17.38 -24.40 -58.63
CA ASP A 2 16.66 -24.70 -57.39
C ASP A 2 17.35 -25.44 -56.23
N ILE A 3 18.09 -24.61 -55.49
CA ILE A 3 18.21 -24.64 -54.02
C ILE A 3 16.83 -24.81 -53.36
N GLY A 4 16.54 -26.04 -52.92
CA GLY A 4 15.47 -26.35 -51.98
C GLY A 4 15.72 -25.67 -50.63
N LYS A 5 15.33 -24.40 -50.52
CA LYS A 5 15.16 -23.69 -49.25
C LYS A 5 13.87 -24.21 -48.61
N THR A 6 13.97 -25.34 -47.91
CA THR A 6 12.93 -25.78 -46.99
C THR A 6 12.62 -24.64 -46.05
N ASN A 7 11.37 -24.18 -46.11
CA ASN A 7 10.80 -23.15 -45.28
C ASN A 7 11.10 -23.37 -43.79
N LEU A 8 12.10 -22.67 -43.28
CA LEU A 8 12.24 -22.38 -41.86
C LEU A 8 12.20 -20.85 -41.67
N GLN A 9 11.14 -20.23 -42.17
CA GLN A 9 10.74 -18.88 -41.83
C GLN A 9 9.28 -18.87 -41.38
N MET A 10 9.02 -19.55 -40.27
CA MET A 10 7.79 -19.38 -39.48
C MET A 10 8.13 -19.39 -37.97
N LEU A 11 9.25 -18.79 -37.58
CA LEU A 11 9.39 -18.26 -36.22
C LEU A 11 8.92 -16.81 -36.29
N LYS A 12 7.62 -16.59 -36.08
CA LYS A 12 7.06 -15.24 -35.86
C LYS A 12 7.66 -14.68 -34.58
N PRO A 13 8.45 -13.59 -34.58
CA PRO A 13 8.81 -12.87 -33.37
C PRO A 13 7.86 -11.67 -33.26
N ALA A 14 6.61 -11.88 -32.89
CA ALA A 14 5.68 -10.77 -32.66
C ALA A 14 4.42 -11.22 -31.89
N GLN A 15 4.52 -11.36 -30.57
CA GLN A 15 3.36 -11.15 -29.69
C GLN A 15 3.76 -10.21 -28.54
N LYS A 16 4.24 -9.00 -28.88
CA LYS A 16 4.65 -8.01 -27.89
C LYS A 16 3.51 -7.09 -27.41
N ASN A 17 2.26 -7.23 -27.89
CA ASN A 17 1.14 -6.39 -27.45
C ASN A 17 -0.21 -7.09 -27.68
N SER A 18 -0.57 -8.05 -26.84
CA SER A 18 -1.95 -8.55 -26.77
C SER A 18 -2.68 -7.78 -25.66
N PRO A 19 -3.92 -7.28 -25.88
CA PRO A 19 -4.68 -6.53 -24.88
C PRO A 19 -4.94 -7.32 -23.58
N GLU A 20 -4.98 -8.65 -23.68
CA GLU A 20 -5.16 -9.57 -22.55
C GLU A 20 -3.99 -9.51 -21.56
N ARG A 21 -2.74 -9.49 -22.03
CA ARG A 21 -1.54 -9.38 -21.17
C ARG A 21 -1.47 -8.04 -20.43
N LYS A 22 -1.90 -6.94 -21.05
CA LYS A 22 -1.93 -5.62 -20.40
C LYS A 22 -2.95 -5.58 -19.26
N GLN A 23 -4.13 -6.16 -19.47
CA GLN A 23 -5.15 -6.26 -18.43
C GLN A 23 -4.71 -7.14 -17.25
N GLU A 24 -3.93 -8.20 -17.49
CA GLU A 24 -3.38 -9.03 -16.42
C GLU A 24 -2.35 -8.28 -15.57
N ILE A 25 -1.43 -7.56 -16.21
CA ILE A 25 -0.42 -6.73 -15.53
C ILE A 25 -1.09 -5.65 -14.67
N ASP A 26 -2.11 -4.97 -15.19
CA ASP A 26 -2.85 -3.94 -14.43
C ASP A 26 -3.54 -4.52 -13.20
N LYS A 27 -4.12 -5.73 -13.30
CA LYS A 27 -4.76 -6.41 -12.16
C LYS A 27 -3.76 -6.82 -11.10
N GLU A 28 -2.60 -7.32 -11.51
CA GLU A 28 -1.52 -7.72 -10.61
C GLU A 28 -0.93 -6.51 -9.88
N GLU A 29 -0.71 -5.40 -10.58
CA GLU A 29 -0.24 -4.16 -9.97
C GLU A 29 -1.23 -3.63 -8.92
N LEU A 30 -2.53 -3.59 -9.26
CA LEU A 30 -3.58 -3.17 -8.34
C LEU A 30 -3.63 -4.06 -7.08
N ARG A 31 -3.50 -5.38 -7.26
CA ARG A 31 -3.48 -6.33 -6.15
C ARG A 31 -2.25 -6.14 -5.26
N LEU A 32 -1.09 -5.89 -5.86
CA LEU A 32 0.15 -5.65 -5.12
C LEU A 32 0.05 -4.36 -4.29
N ARG A 33 -0.44 -3.27 -4.89
CA ARG A 33 -0.69 -2.01 -4.17
C ARG A 33 -1.68 -2.19 -3.03
N GLN A 34 -2.78 -2.90 -3.26
CA GLN A 34 -3.77 -3.18 -2.23
C GLN A 34 -3.17 -4.02 -1.07
N THR A 35 -2.41 -5.05 -1.40
CA THR A 35 -1.75 -5.90 -0.38
C THR A 35 -0.75 -5.09 0.44
N SER A 36 0.05 -4.21 -0.18
CA SER A 36 0.95 -3.32 0.55
C SER A 36 0.20 -2.37 1.48
N LYS A 37 -0.95 -1.85 1.06
CA LYS A 37 -1.83 -1.00 1.88
C LYS A 37 -2.43 -1.76 3.06
N ASP A 38 -2.80 -3.02 2.87
CA ASP A 38 -3.30 -3.89 3.93
C ASP A 38 -2.20 -4.18 4.96
N MET A 39 -0.95 -4.37 4.52
CA MET A 39 0.20 -4.53 5.42
C MET A 39 0.44 -3.27 6.28
N GLU A 40 0.40 -2.08 5.67
CA GLU A 40 0.49 -0.82 6.41
C GLU A 40 -0.65 -0.67 7.42
N SER A 41 -1.87 -1.05 7.03
CA SER A 41 -3.05 -1.02 7.92
C SER A 41 -2.83 -1.84 9.19
N ILE A 42 -2.30 -3.06 9.04
CA ILE A 42 -1.98 -3.95 10.16
C ILE A 42 -0.91 -3.32 11.05
N PHE A 43 0.17 -2.81 10.44
CA PHE A 43 1.26 -2.17 11.17
C PHE A 43 0.76 -0.97 11.99
N LEU A 44 -0.03 -0.08 11.39
CA LEU A 44 -0.62 1.06 12.09
C LEU A 44 -1.55 0.61 13.22
N GLY A 45 -2.32 -0.46 13.02
CA GLY A 45 -3.14 -1.05 14.08
C GLY A 45 -2.30 -1.50 15.28
N ILE A 46 -1.16 -2.15 15.04
CA ILE A 46 -0.23 -2.56 16.11
C ILE A 46 0.33 -1.32 16.84
N MET A 47 0.73 -0.29 16.11
CA MET A 47 1.28 0.94 16.68
C MET A 47 0.25 1.67 17.55
N ILE A 48 -0.98 1.83 17.06
CA ILE A 48 -2.08 2.43 17.81
C ILE A 48 -2.38 1.61 19.07
N LYS A 49 -2.36 0.27 18.97
CA LYS A 49 -2.53 -0.61 20.13
C LYS A 49 -1.43 -0.43 21.17
N ALA A 50 -0.20 -0.18 20.73
CA ALA A 50 0.90 0.14 21.64
C ALA A 50 0.69 1.51 22.32
N MET A 51 0.22 2.52 21.58
CA MET A 51 -0.14 3.83 22.13
C MET A 51 -1.30 3.74 23.14
N GLU A 52 -2.31 2.89 22.90
CA GLU A 52 -3.40 2.66 23.87
C GLU A 52 -2.91 2.16 25.24
N LYS A 53 -1.74 1.53 25.31
CA LYS A 53 -1.16 1.03 26.56
C LYS A 53 -0.53 2.13 27.39
N THR A 54 -0.18 3.27 26.79
CA THR A 54 0.42 4.41 27.51
C THR A 54 -0.64 5.32 28.14
N ILE A 55 -1.91 5.14 27.76
CA ILE A 55 -3.04 5.87 28.34
C ILE A 55 -3.39 5.25 29.71
N PRO A 56 -3.35 6.02 30.82
CA PRO A 56 -3.69 5.51 32.14
C PRO A 56 -5.15 5.06 32.20
N ARG A 57 -5.39 3.79 32.52
CA ARG A 57 -6.75 3.21 32.60
C ARG A 57 -7.32 3.38 34.01
N SER A 58 -8.46 4.06 34.14
CA SER A 58 -9.24 4.08 35.38
C SER A 58 -9.92 2.73 35.61
N LYS A 59 -10.30 2.42 36.86
CA LYS A 59 -10.98 1.16 37.21
C LYS A 59 -12.33 0.96 36.48
N GLU A 60 -12.97 2.05 36.04
CA GLU A 60 -14.18 2.05 35.19
C GLU A 60 -13.90 1.73 33.71
N SER A 61 -12.69 2.00 33.21
CA SER A 61 -12.27 1.75 31.83
C SER A 61 -11.96 0.27 31.55
N GLN A 62 -12.07 -0.63 32.53
CA GLN A 62 -11.74 -2.05 32.40
C GLN A 62 -12.80 -2.86 31.65
N GLY A 63 -13.92 -2.25 31.24
CA GLY A 63 -14.90 -2.90 30.39
C GLY A 63 -14.31 -3.27 29.03
N ASN A 64 -14.12 -4.57 28.79
CA ASN A 64 -13.82 -5.13 27.47
C ASN A 64 -15.03 -4.95 26.55
N ASN A 65 -15.19 -3.74 26.01
CA ASN A 65 -16.17 -3.45 24.98
C ASN A 65 -15.61 -3.88 23.61
N LEU A 66 -16.47 -4.44 22.76
CA LEU A 66 -16.22 -4.71 21.35
C LEU A 66 -15.55 -3.53 20.63
N VAL A 67 -16.00 -2.30 20.92
CA VAL A 67 -15.43 -1.07 20.36
C VAL A 67 -13.94 -0.95 20.69
N ASN A 68 -13.54 -1.20 21.95
CA ASN A 68 -12.14 -1.13 22.37
C ASN A 68 -11.27 -2.24 21.76
N MET A 69 -11.87 -3.39 21.44
CA MET A 69 -11.15 -4.49 20.78
C MET A 69 -10.87 -4.19 19.32
N PHE A 70 -11.80 -3.54 18.61
CA PHE A 70 -11.66 -3.23 17.18
C PHE A 70 -11.10 -1.85 16.87
N PHE A 71 -11.06 -0.93 17.85
CA PHE A 71 -10.62 0.47 17.66
C PHE A 71 -9.30 0.56 16.91
N SER A 72 -8.24 -0.09 17.40
CA SER A 72 -6.91 -0.05 16.77
C SER A 72 -6.94 -0.57 15.33
N THR A 73 -7.73 -1.61 15.06
CA THR A 73 -7.83 -2.23 13.73
C THR A 73 -8.56 -1.32 12.74
N VAL A 74 -9.69 -0.75 13.15
CA VAL A 74 -10.47 0.18 12.33
C VAL A 74 -9.66 1.44 12.06
N MET A 75 -9.00 1.98 13.08
CA MET A 75 -8.21 3.19 12.95
C MET A 75 -6.97 2.96 12.07
N GLY A 76 -6.26 1.85 12.23
CA GLY A 76 -5.14 1.49 11.35
C GLY A 76 -5.55 1.38 9.88
N LYS A 77 -6.70 0.76 9.61
CA LYS A 77 -7.26 0.65 8.26
C LYS A 77 -7.66 2.00 7.67
N GLU A 78 -8.30 2.85 8.47
CA GLU A 78 -8.72 4.20 8.03
C GLU A 78 -7.51 5.10 7.76
N MET A 79 -6.48 5.04 8.61
CA MET A 79 -5.26 5.81 8.45
C MET A 79 -4.50 5.40 7.19
N ALA A 80 -4.26 4.10 6.98
CA ALA A 80 -3.69 3.61 5.73
C ALA A 80 -4.56 4.00 4.53
N GLY A 81 -5.89 3.93 4.69
CA GLY A 81 -6.92 4.40 3.77
C GLY A 81 -6.66 5.80 3.20
N LYS A 82 -6.39 6.75 4.09
CA LYS A 82 -6.30 8.20 3.84
C LYS A 82 -4.90 8.73 3.49
N GLY A 83 -3.91 7.85 3.31
CA GLY A 83 -2.54 8.23 2.96
C GLY A 83 -1.46 7.64 3.86
N GLY A 84 -1.84 7.02 4.99
CA GLY A 84 -0.94 6.23 5.81
C GLY A 84 0.28 7.01 6.30
N ILE A 85 1.40 6.29 6.37
CA ILE A 85 2.72 6.85 6.71
C ILE A 85 3.71 6.68 5.54
N GLY A 86 3.24 6.19 4.38
CA GLY A 86 4.05 5.89 3.20
C GLY A 86 4.74 4.53 3.24
N LEU A 87 4.40 3.67 4.20
CA LEU A 87 4.98 2.33 4.29
C LEU A 87 4.44 1.42 3.17
N ALA A 88 3.18 1.59 2.77
CA ALA A 88 2.60 0.85 1.67
C ALA A 88 3.35 1.07 0.35
N ASP A 89 3.75 2.31 0.07
CA ASP A 89 4.52 2.65 -1.13
C ASP A 89 5.92 2.03 -1.06
N LEU A 90 6.58 2.10 0.09
CA LEU A 90 7.89 1.47 0.26
C LEU A 90 7.83 -0.06 0.10
N ILE A 91 6.81 -0.72 0.65
CA ILE A 91 6.61 -2.17 0.46
C ILE A 91 6.37 -2.45 -1.02
N TYR A 92 5.50 -1.70 -1.69
CA TYR A 92 5.22 -1.86 -3.12
C TYR A 92 6.49 -1.72 -3.97
N GLU A 93 7.26 -0.65 -3.77
CA GLU A 93 8.51 -0.43 -4.50
C GLU A 93 9.55 -1.52 -4.18
N SER A 94 9.65 -1.97 -2.92
CA SER A 94 10.59 -3.03 -2.56
C SER A 94 10.28 -4.38 -3.21
N LEU A 95 8.99 -4.69 -3.41
CA LEU A 95 8.54 -5.92 -4.05
C LEU A 95 8.69 -5.85 -5.56
N LYS A 96 8.45 -4.67 -6.15
CA LYS A 96 8.67 -4.40 -7.57
C LYS A 96 10.15 -4.38 -7.94
N ALA A 97 10.99 -3.76 -7.13
CA ALA A 97 12.43 -3.65 -7.36
C ALA A 97 13.18 -4.97 -7.14
N LYS A 98 12.57 -5.98 -6.50
CA LYS A 98 13.12 -7.33 -6.47
C LYS A 98 13.12 -8.04 -7.84
N GLU A 99 12.49 -7.46 -8.87
CA GLU A 99 12.66 -7.87 -10.28
C GLU A 99 13.85 -7.17 -10.98
N GLY A 100 14.53 -6.22 -10.33
CA GLY A 100 15.77 -5.59 -10.81
C GLY A 100 16.23 -4.45 -9.90
N ASP A 101 17.34 -4.68 -9.18
CA ASP A 101 18.13 -3.72 -8.37
C ASP A 101 17.35 -2.70 -7.51
N VAL A 102 17.26 -2.97 -6.20
CA VAL A 102 16.66 -2.07 -5.20
C VAL A 102 17.53 -0.83 -4.97
N GLN A 103 17.03 0.34 -5.37
CA GLN A 103 17.46 1.65 -4.85
C GLN A 103 16.36 2.19 -3.94
N LEU A 104 16.58 2.12 -2.63
CA LEU A 104 15.73 2.79 -1.65
C LEU A 104 15.86 4.31 -1.86
N PRO A 105 14.76 5.09 -1.79
CA PRO A 105 14.87 6.54 -1.76
C PRO A 105 15.66 6.97 -0.51
N ASP A 106 16.61 7.90 -0.67
CA ASP A 106 17.49 8.40 0.40
C ASP A 106 16.72 9.02 1.59
N SER A 107 15.44 9.31 1.42
CA SER A 107 14.53 9.75 2.47
C SER A 107 13.09 9.35 2.18
N PHE A 108 12.33 9.09 3.25
CA PHE A 108 10.89 8.89 3.16
C PHE A 108 10.22 10.23 2.82
N PRO A 109 9.45 10.34 1.73
CA PRO A 109 8.62 11.51 1.48
C PRO A 109 7.47 11.49 2.49
N VAL A 110 7.67 12.14 3.65
CA VAL A 110 6.60 12.29 4.63
C VAL A 110 5.64 13.36 4.10
N GLN A 111 4.51 12.94 3.54
CA GLN A 111 3.44 13.86 3.15
C GLN A 111 2.70 14.32 4.42
N TYR A 112 3.16 15.40 5.04
CA TYR A 112 2.51 16.03 6.20
C TYR A 112 1.21 16.78 5.80
N ASP A 113 0.18 16.07 5.32
CA ASP A 113 -1.13 16.69 4.99
C ASP A 113 -2.18 16.55 6.12
N VAL A 114 -1.76 16.05 7.29
CA VAL A 114 -2.65 15.92 8.45
C VAL A 114 -2.81 17.25 9.18
N LEU A 115 -1.73 18.04 9.28
CA LEU A 115 -1.72 19.30 10.05
C LEU A 115 -2.39 20.46 9.28
N SER A 116 -2.30 20.46 7.95
CA SER A 116 -2.98 21.43 7.06
C SER A 116 -4.50 21.35 7.21
N LYS A 117 -5.06 20.13 7.22
CA LYS A 117 -6.51 19.89 7.36
C LYS A 117 -7.05 20.17 8.77
N ILE A 118 -6.23 19.98 9.81
CA ILE A 118 -6.64 20.32 11.18
C ILE A 118 -6.76 21.84 11.36
N ASN A 119 -5.87 22.62 10.75
CA ASN A 119 -5.91 24.08 10.86
C ASN A 119 -7.12 24.69 10.10
N SER A 120 -7.54 24.08 8.98
CA SER A 120 -8.72 24.52 8.24
C SER A 120 -10.05 24.22 8.93
N LEU A 121 -10.09 23.34 9.95
CA LEU A 121 -11.32 22.99 10.69
C LEU A 121 -11.52 23.83 11.97
N ARG A 122 -10.56 24.69 12.32
CA ARG A 122 -10.59 25.53 13.53
C ARG A 122 -10.93 27.00 13.23
N SER A 123 -11.07 27.37 11.96
CA SER A 123 -11.23 28.76 11.55
C SER A 123 -12.69 29.21 11.37
N ASP A 124 -13.67 28.34 11.64
CA ASP A 124 -15.10 28.61 11.42
C ASP A 124 -15.86 29.06 12.69
N ASP A 125 -15.17 29.26 13.83
CA ASP A 125 -15.75 29.67 15.11
C ASP A 125 -15.25 31.06 15.60
N GLU A 126 -15.23 32.08 14.72
CA GLU A 126 -15.14 33.51 15.11
C GLU A 126 -16.28 34.35 14.53
#